data_AF-A0A940F2S1-F1
#
_entry.id   AF-A0A940F2S1-F1
#
_cell.length_a   1.000
_cell.length_b   1.000
_cell.length_c   1.000
_cell.angle_alpha   90.00
_cell.angle_beta   90.00
_cell.angle_gamma   90.00
#
_symmetry.space_group_name_H-M   'P 1'
#
loop_
_entity.id
_entity.type
_entity.pdbx_description
1 polymer ?
#
loop_
_entity_poly.entity_id
_entity_poly.type
_entity_poly.pdbx_seq_one_letter_code
_entity_poly.pdbx_strand_id
1 'polypeptide(L)'
;MSEDEQAAVRARARSFGTVAETYDRARPSYPADAVTWLVGAAPSRVVELGAGTGKLTELLLAAGHQVIATDPSPEMLALLRRRAPGAQAAVGTAEQIPVPSRSADVVVCAESFHWFEHDVALPEIARVLRPGGVLALVWNARDEGIPWVRRLGTVIGNQENNTGLEQPAASSEHFGFVDSHDFRFWQSLRRDELADLVRSRSNVAVMSEDERAAVLERVGSLYDDYGRGPDGMQLPYVTKCFRTVVQHQSQPPVVLSRVAADQPAAGDPEATQAIQRTDVPAPPEDPGTLLIDFR
;
A
#
# COMPACT_ATOMS: atom_id res chain seq x y z
N MET A 1 2.01 16.22 -8.12
CA MET A 1 1.38 17.03 -7.06
C MET A 1 2.29 18.21 -6.76
N SER A 2 1.75 19.40 -6.46
CA SER A 2 2.56 20.57 -6.13
C SER A 2 3.06 20.52 -4.68
N GLU A 3 4.16 21.23 -4.38
CA GLU A 3 4.68 21.38 -3.01
C GLU A 3 3.62 21.94 -2.03
N ASP A 4 2.68 22.74 -2.54
CA ASP A 4 1.59 23.33 -1.76
C ASP A 4 0.57 22.28 -1.27
N GLU A 5 0.29 21.24 -2.06
CA GLU A 5 -0.57 20.12 -1.63
C GLU A 5 0.12 19.29 -0.53
N GLN A 6 1.43 19.04 -0.67
CA GLN A 6 2.21 18.32 0.35
C GLN A 6 2.33 19.12 1.66
N ALA A 7 2.43 20.44 1.58
CA ALA A 7 2.43 21.33 2.74
C ALA A 7 1.05 21.36 3.43
N ALA A 8 -0.04 21.38 2.65
CA ALA A 8 -1.41 21.31 3.17
C ALA A 8 -1.71 19.98 3.88
N VAL A 9 -1.16 18.85 3.40
CA VAL A 9 -1.27 17.54 4.04
C VAL A 9 -0.49 17.49 5.37
N ARG A 10 0.74 18.02 5.41
CA ARG A 10 1.52 18.12 6.65
C ARG A 10 0.86 19.05 7.69
N ALA A 11 0.22 20.12 7.23
CA ALA A 11 -0.59 20.99 8.09
C ALA A 11 -1.87 20.30 8.58
N ARG A 12 -2.52 19.49 7.73
CA ARG A 12 -3.70 18.67 8.06
C ARG A 12 -3.41 17.52 9.02
N ALA A 13 -2.22 16.92 9.03
CA ALA A 13 -1.90 15.88 10.02
C ALA A 13 -1.79 16.44 11.45
N ARG A 14 -1.37 17.70 11.61
CA ARG A 14 -1.08 18.33 12.91
C ARG A 14 -2.31 18.84 13.68
N SER A 15 -3.45 19.06 13.02
CA SER A 15 -4.60 19.79 13.61
C SER A 15 -5.73 18.89 14.17
N PHE A 16 -5.64 17.56 14.05
CA PHE A 16 -6.83 16.70 14.14
C PHE A 16 -6.81 15.59 15.18
N GLY A 17 -5.90 15.52 16.15
CA GLY A 17 -5.76 14.34 17.05
C GLY A 17 -7.08 13.67 17.55
N THR A 18 -8.02 14.43 18.12
CA THR A 18 -9.34 13.92 18.59
C THR A 18 -10.40 13.83 17.49
N VAL A 19 -10.33 14.72 16.51
CA VAL A 19 -11.27 14.77 15.38
C VAL A 19 -11.02 13.62 14.41
N ALA A 20 -9.75 13.27 14.18
CA ALA A 20 -9.29 12.16 13.37
C ALA A 20 -9.78 10.82 13.93
N GLU A 21 -9.76 10.62 15.25
CA GLU A 21 -10.27 9.38 15.88
C GLU A 21 -11.79 9.20 15.68
N THR A 22 -12.55 10.29 15.86
CA THR A 22 -14.01 10.28 15.67
C THR A 22 -14.39 10.04 14.20
N TYR A 23 -13.73 10.75 13.30
CA TYR A 23 -13.93 10.63 11.86
C TYR A 23 -13.52 9.27 11.32
N ASP A 24 -12.43 8.72 11.85
CA ASP A 24 -11.97 7.41 11.47
C ASP A 24 -12.95 6.31 11.86
N ARG A 25 -13.61 6.39 13.03
CA ARG A 25 -14.64 5.42 13.44
C ARG A 25 -15.78 5.33 12.42
N ALA A 26 -16.19 6.45 11.85
CA ALA A 26 -17.29 6.49 10.87
C ALA A 26 -16.88 5.96 9.49
N ARG A 27 -15.58 5.94 9.15
CA ARG A 27 -15.10 5.38 7.88
C ARG A 27 -15.33 3.86 7.81
N PRO A 28 -15.63 3.31 6.62
CA PRO A 28 -15.82 1.87 6.45
C PRO A 28 -14.57 1.08 6.89
N SER A 29 -14.80 -0.10 7.45
CA SER A 29 -13.75 -1.11 7.67
C SER A 29 -13.48 -1.91 6.39
N TYR A 30 -12.60 -2.92 6.46
CA TYR A 30 -12.32 -3.85 5.36
C TYR A 30 -12.89 -5.25 5.66
N PRO A 31 -13.50 -5.94 4.69
CA PRO A 31 -13.94 -7.32 4.87
C PRO A 31 -12.78 -8.27 5.21
N ALA A 32 -13.01 -9.24 6.10
CA ALA A 32 -11.98 -10.21 6.47
C ALA A 32 -11.46 -11.01 5.27
N ASP A 33 -12.35 -11.43 4.37
CA ASP A 33 -11.97 -12.15 3.15
C ASP A 33 -11.11 -11.29 2.21
N ALA A 34 -11.30 -9.96 2.21
CA ALA A 34 -10.46 -9.03 1.46
C ALA A 34 -9.05 -8.99 2.04
N VAL A 35 -8.92 -8.93 3.37
CA VAL A 35 -7.63 -9.00 4.06
C VAL A 35 -6.94 -10.33 3.73
N THR A 36 -7.62 -11.47 3.89
CA THR A 36 -7.07 -12.79 3.57
C THR A 36 -6.64 -12.91 2.11
N TRP A 37 -7.37 -12.32 1.16
CA TRP A 37 -6.99 -12.35 -0.25
C TRP A 37 -5.73 -11.50 -0.55
N LEU A 38 -5.58 -10.36 0.13
CA LEU A 38 -4.45 -9.43 -0.03
C LEU A 38 -3.14 -9.99 0.56
N VAL A 39 -3.17 -10.50 1.79
CA VAL A 39 -1.97 -10.91 2.55
C VAL A 39 -1.80 -12.43 2.70
N GLY A 40 -2.79 -13.22 2.32
CA GLY A 40 -2.82 -14.67 2.51
C GLY A 40 -3.33 -15.09 3.90
N ALA A 41 -3.63 -16.37 4.06
CA ALA A 41 -4.15 -16.92 5.32
C ALA A 41 -3.06 -17.32 6.33
N ALA A 42 -1.81 -17.46 5.87
CA ALA A 42 -0.69 -17.85 6.73
C ALA A 42 -0.06 -16.60 7.39
N PRO A 43 0.41 -16.72 8.65
CA PRO A 43 1.17 -15.67 9.30
C PRO A 43 2.33 -15.20 8.42
N SER A 44 2.42 -13.89 8.23
CA SER A 44 3.36 -13.24 7.31
C SER A 44 3.90 -11.97 7.95
N ARG A 45 5.07 -11.51 7.50
CA ARG A 45 5.60 -10.20 7.87
C ARG A 45 5.09 -9.14 6.91
N VAL A 46 4.21 -8.28 7.41
CA VAL A 46 3.50 -7.26 6.64
C VAL A 46 4.05 -5.88 6.98
N VAL A 47 4.36 -5.08 5.96
CA VAL A 47 4.64 -3.65 6.09
C VAL A 47 3.44 -2.88 5.56
N GLU A 48 2.79 -2.09 6.41
CA GLU A 48 1.68 -1.23 6.01
C GLU A 48 2.17 0.20 5.79
N LEU A 49 2.01 0.73 4.58
CA LEU A 49 2.43 2.09 4.22
C LEU A 49 1.24 3.06 4.28
N GLY A 50 1.41 4.15 5.04
CA GLY A 50 0.32 5.10 5.28
C GLY A 50 -0.77 4.51 6.17
N ALA A 51 -0.38 3.85 7.26
CA ALA A 51 -1.30 3.13 8.14
C ALA A 51 -2.32 4.02 8.88
N GLY A 52 -2.06 5.34 8.93
CA GLY A 52 -2.93 6.30 9.59
C GLY A 52 -3.21 5.94 11.05
N THR A 53 -4.49 5.86 11.39
CA THR A 53 -4.97 5.51 12.74
C THR A 53 -4.96 4.00 13.03
N GLY A 54 -4.55 3.16 12.07
CA GLY A 54 -4.39 1.72 12.23
C GLY A 54 -5.64 0.87 11.97
N LYS A 55 -6.59 1.35 11.15
CA LYS A 55 -7.83 0.61 10.86
C LYS A 55 -7.57 -0.73 10.16
N LEU A 56 -6.73 -0.77 9.12
CA LEU A 56 -6.32 -2.03 8.49
C LEU A 56 -5.33 -2.79 9.38
N THR A 57 -4.40 -2.08 10.05
CA THR A 57 -3.43 -2.67 10.99
C THR A 57 -4.07 -3.62 12.00
N GLU A 58 -5.18 -3.20 12.62
CA GLU A 58 -5.91 -4.03 13.60
C GLU A 58 -6.40 -5.36 12.98
N LEU A 59 -6.93 -5.32 11.76
CA LEU A 59 -7.40 -6.50 11.05
C LEU A 59 -6.25 -7.43 10.67
N LEU A 60 -5.10 -6.87 10.26
CA LEU A 60 -3.90 -7.65 9.94
C LEU A 60 -3.35 -8.38 11.17
N LEU A 61 -3.34 -7.72 12.33
CA LEU A 61 -2.96 -8.35 13.60
C LEU A 61 -3.95 -9.44 14.00
N ALA A 62 -5.26 -9.17 13.87
CA ALA A 62 -6.32 -10.13 14.18
C ALA A 62 -6.24 -11.39 13.29
N ALA A 63 -5.78 -11.24 12.05
CA ALA A 63 -5.49 -12.35 11.14
C ALA A 63 -4.19 -13.11 11.46
N GLY A 64 -3.41 -12.68 12.46
CA GLY A 64 -2.21 -13.36 12.94
C GLY A 64 -0.91 -12.94 12.25
N HIS A 65 -0.91 -11.84 11.47
CA HIS A 65 0.30 -11.34 10.83
C HIS A 65 1.19 -10.52 11.77
N GLN A 66 2.49 -10.46 11.47
CA GLN A 66 3.43 -9.55 12.13
C GLN A 66 3.46 -8.24 11.35
N VAL A 67 2.98 -7.15 11.96
CA VAL A 67 2.76 -5.88 11.25
C VAL A 67 3.78 -4.83 11.68
N ILE A 68 4.46 -4.24 10.69
CA ILE A 68 5.19 -2.97 10.81
C ILE A 68 4.34 -1.92 10.10
N ALA A 69 3.73 -1.03 10.87
CA ALA A 69 2.90 0.04 10.35
C ALA A 69 3.70 1.34 10.26
N THR A 70 3.76 1.93 9.07
CA THR A 70 4.47 3.18 8.83
C THR A 70 3.53 4.29 8.42
N ASP A 71 3.77 5.49 8.95
CA ASP A 71 3.05 6.71 8.57
C ASP A 71 3.99 7.92 8.73
N PRO A 72 3.92 8.94 7.85
CA PRO A 72 4.71 10.15 8.01
C PRO A 72 4.33 10.97 9.24
N SER A 73 3.12 10.81 9.80
CA SER A 73 2.63 11.57 10.96
C SER A 73 2.84 10.82 12.28
N PRO A 74 3.70 11.34 13.19
CA PRO A 74 3.81 10.80 14.55
C PRO A 74 2.49 10.80 15.32
N GLU A 75 1.61 11.76 15.06
CA GLU A 75 0.28 11.89 15.68
C GLU A 75 -0.64 10.74 15.28
N MET A 76 -0.65 10.38 14.00
CA MET A 76 -1.39 9.22 13.49
C MET A 76 -0.86 7.92 14.10
N LEU A 77 0.47 7.77 14.17
CA LEU A 77 1.08 6.61 14.84
C LEU A 77 0.77 6.55 16.34
N ALA A 78 0.54 7.68 17.01
CA ALA A 78 0.13 7.69 18.41
C ALA A 78 -1.31 7.16 18.59
N LEU A 79 -2.20 7.43 17.62
CA LEU A 79 -3.54 6.83 17.55
C LEU A 79 -3.46 5.32 17.26
N LEU A 80 -2.66 4.96 16.25
CA LEU A 80 -2.42 3.57 15.85
C LEU A 80 -1.93 2.71 17.02
N ARG A 81 -0.95 3.19 17.80
CA ARG A 81 -0.44 2.45 18.96
C ARG A 81 -1.52 2.15 20.02
N ARG A 82 -2.54 3.00 20.14
CA ARG A 82 -3.67 2.75 21.05
C ARG A 82 -4.63 1.71 20.49
N ARG A 83 -4.93 1.79 19.19
CA ARG A 83 -5.84 0.85 18.52
C ARG A 83 -5.21 -0.54 18.33
N ALA A 84 -3.97 -0.58 17.88
CA ALA A 84 -3.26 -1.78 17.45
C ALA A 84 -1.92 -1.93 18.19
N PRO A 85 -1.94 -2.15 19.53
CA PRO A 85 -0.71 -2.20 20.35
C PRO A 85 0.23 -3.36 19.98
N GLY A 86 -0.26 -4.37 19.23
CA GLY A 86 0.56 -5.47 18.72
C GLY A 86 1.41 -5.13 17.49
N ALA A 87 1.19 -3.98 16.85
CA ALA A 87 1.97 -3.56 15.68
C ALA A 87 3.22 -2.77 16.06
N GLN A 88 4.28 -2.92 15.27
CA GLN A 88 5.45 -2.05 15.35
C GLN A 88 5.18 -0.78 14.55
N ALA A 89 4.99 0.35 15.25
CA ALA A 89 4.74 1.65 14.64
C ALA A 89 6.04 2.41 14.40
N ALA A 90 6.34 2.76 13.15
CA ALA A 90 7.56 3.48 12.76
C ALA A 90 7.24 4.71 11.89
N VAL A 91 7.88 5.84 12.16
CA VAL A 91 7.77 7.01 11.27
C VAL A 91 8.54 6.71 9.98
N GLY A 92 7.88 6.86 8.84
CA GLY A 92 8.46 6.58 7.53
C GLY A 92 7.50 6.95 6.39
N THR A 93 8.03 7.06 5.18
CA THR A 93 7.25 7.28 3.96
C THR A 93 7.41 6.11 3.01
N ALA A 94 6.64 6.08 1.92
CA ALA A 94 6.78 5.03 0.91
C ALA A 94 8.10 5.14 0.13
N GLU A 95 8.65 6.35 0.03
CA GLU A 95 9.92 6.68 -0.63
C GLU A 95 11.14 6.33 0.25
N GLN A 96 10.94 6.20 1.56
CA GLN A 96 11.99 5.82 2.50
C GLN A 96 11.41 4.95 3.62
N ILE A 97 11.34 3.64 3.36
CA ILE A 97 10.72 2.69 4.26
C ILE A 97 11.76 2.25 5.31
N PRO A 98 11.51 2.44 6.62
CA PRO A 98 12.47 2.19 7.70
C PRO A 98 12.59 0.70 8.05
N VAL A 99 12.72 -0.17 7.05
CA VAL A 99 12.92 -1.63 7.20
C VAL A 99 14.04 -2.14 6.30
N PRO A 100 14.72 -3.25 6.68
CA PRO A 100 15.78 -3.84 5.86
C PRO A 100 15.28 -4.34 4.51
N SER A 101 16.19 -4.44 3.55
CA SER A 101 15.89 -5.04 2.24
C SER A 101 15.47 -6.50 2.40
N ARG A 102 14.56 -6.97 1.53
CA ARG A 102 14.09 -8.36 1.50
C ARG A 102 13.65 -8.89 2.87
N SER A 103 12.97 -8.05 3.64
CA SER A 103 12.53 -8.39 5.01
C SER A 103 11.03 -8.58 5.15
N ALA A 104 10.22 -8.11 4.20
CA ALA A 104 8.77 -8.22 4.21
C ALA A 104 8.28 -9.31 3.23
N ASP A 105 7.22 -10.02 3.62
CA ASP A 105 6.49 -10.94 2.75
C ASP A 105 5.45 -10.15 1.93
N VAL A 106 4.81 -9.16 2.57
CA VAL A 106 3.80 -8.31 1.94
C VAL A 106 4.02 -6.85 2.32
N VAL A 107 3.87 -5.95 1.36
CA VAL A 107 3.69 -4.51 1.59
C VAL A 107 2.25 -4.19 1.22
N VAL A 108 1.50 -3.56 2.12
CA VAL A 108 0.09 -3.24 1.92
C VAL A 108 -0.18 -1.75 2.05
N CYS A 109 -1.02 -1.22 1.16
CA CYS A 109 -1.42 0.18 1.13
C CYS A 109 -2.95 0.27 1.17
N ALA A 110 -3.50 0.85 2.22
CA ALA A 110 -4.94 1.07 2.37
C ALA A 110 -5.25 2.55 2.20
N GLU A 111 -5.92 2.90 1.10
CA GLU A 111 -6.28 4.31 0.79
C GLU A 111 -5.07 5.28 0.75
N SER A 112 -3.84 4.77 0.57
CA SER A 112 -2.61 5.56 0.71
C SER A 112 -1.75 5.66 -0.55
N PHE A 113 -1.83 4.67 -1.45
CA PHE A 113 -0.90 4.52 -2.58
C PHE A 113 -0.88 5.73 -3.55
N HIS A 114 -2.02 6.38 -3.77
CA HIS A 114 -2.12 7.55 -4.65
C HIS A 114 -1.36 8.79 -4.14
N TRP A 115 -0.94 8.82 -2.88
CA TRP A 115 -0.13 9.91 -2.32
C TRP A 115 1.35 9.78 -2.63
N PHE A 116 1.80 8.64 -3.16
CA PHE A 116 3.21 8.32 -3.25
C PHE A 116 3.86 8.91 -4.50
N GLU A 117 5.14 9.23 -4.39
CA GLU A 117 6.00 9.52 -5.53
C GLU A 117 6.44 8.18 -6.15
N HIS A 118 5.59 7.60 -7.01
CA HIS A 118 5.72 6.23 -7.50
C HIS A 118 7.10 5.88 -8.09
N ASP A 119 7.77 6.82 -8.77
CA ASP A 119 9.11 6.63 -9.33
C ASP A 119 10.19 6.37 -8.25
N VAL A 120 9.95 6.82 -7.02
CA VAL A 120 10.83 6.60 -5.86
C VAL A 120 10.28 5.49 -4.95
N ALA A 121 8.97 5.48 -4.74
CA ALA A 121 8.30 4.54 -3.84
C ALA A 121 8.31 3.10 -4.38
N LEU A 122 8.10 2.86 -5.68
CA LEU A 122 8.03 1.50 -6.22
C LEU A 122 9.36 0.74 -6.12
N PRO A 123 10.54 1.33 -6.46
CA PRO A 123 11.83 0.72 -6.19
C PRO A 123 12.04 0.42 -4.69
N GLU A 124 11.61 1.33 -3.81
CA GLU A 124 11.76 1.19 -2.36
C GLU A 124 10.87 0.07 -1.78
N ILE A 125 9.62 -0.03 -2.25
CA ILE A 125 8.71 -1.14 -1.95
C ILE A 125 9.33 -2.46 -2.43
N ALA A 126 9.85 -2.49 -3.66
CA ALA A 126 10.51 -3.68 -4.21
C ALA A 126 11.76 -4.07 -3.41
N ARG A 127 12.54 -3.10 -2.93
CA ARG A 127 13.72 -3.31 -2.08
C ARG A 127 13.36 -4.05 -0.81
N VAL A 128 12.28 -3.67 -0.12
CA VAL A 128 11.90 -4.25 1.18
C VAL A 128 11.23 -5.61 1.05
N LEU A 129 10.57 -5.88 -0.08
CA LEU A 129 9.94 -7.17 -0.36
C LEU A 129 10.96 -8.27 -0.62
N ARG A 130 10.72 -9.45 -0.03
CA ARG A 130 11.46 -10.69 -0.34
C ARG A 130 11.22 -11.11 -1.79
N PRO A 131 12.08 -11.95 -2.39
CA PRO A 131 11.75 -12.62 -3.64
C PRO A 131 10.39 -13.33 -3.55
N GLY A 132 9.49 -13.03 -4.49
CA GLY A 132 8.11 -13.54 -4.47
C GLY A 132 7.17 -12.81 -3.50
N GLY A 133 7.63 -11.76 -2.82
CA GLY A 133 6.79 -10.92 -1.97
C GLY A 133 5.75 -10.12 -2.75
N VAL A 134 4.72 -9.67 -2.06
CA VAL A 134 3.52 -9.07 -2.67
C VAL A 134 3.39 -7.60 -2.32
N LEU A 135 3.09 -6.76 -3.31
CA LEU A 135 2.49 -5.44 -3.11
C LEU A 135 0.96 -5.60 -3.19
N ALA A 136 0.27 -5.23 -2.12
CA ALA A 136 -1.18 -5.33 -1.97
C ALA A 136 -1.78 -3.93 -1.80
N LEU A 137 -2.83 -3.63 -2.54
CA LEU A 137 -3.47 -2.31 -2.56
C LEU A 137 -4.98 -2.48 -2.30
N VAL A 138 -5.56 -1.62 -1.47
CA VAL A 138 -6.98 -1.72 -1.10
C VAL A 138 -7.66 -0.36 -0.93
N TRP A 139 -8.88 -0.28 -1.48
CA TRP A 139 -9.76 0.89 -1.38
C TRP A 139 -11.22 0.50 -1.16
N ASN A 140 -11.97 1.35 -0.47
CA ASN A 140 -13.41 1.23 -0.27
C ASN A 140 -14.14 2.28 -1.12
N ALA A 141 -14.83 1.83 -2.16
CA ALA A 141 -15.75 2.66 -2.94
C ALA A 141 -17.19 2.44 -2.47
N ARG A 142 -18.00 3.50 -2.40
CA ARG A 142 -19.45 3.32 -2.23
C ARG A 142 -20.05 2.70 -3.49
N ASP A 143 -21.04 1.83 -3.33
CA ASP A 143 -21.73 1.24 -4.48
C ASP A 143 -22.76 2.21 -5.09
N GLU A 144 -22.28 3.09 -5.98
CA GLU A 144 -23.09 4.08 -6.69
C GLU A 144 -23.93 3.47 -7.84
N GLY A 145 -23.91 2.14 -7.99
CA GLY A 145 -24.93 1.41 -8.75
C GLY A 145 -26.33 1.57 -8.13
N ILE A 146 -26.39 1.81 -6.82
CA ILE A 146 -27.64 2.01 -6.08
C ILE A 146 -28.07 3.50 -6.14
N PRO A 147 -29.30 3.82 -6.56
CA PRO A 147 -29.72 5.20 -6.83
C PRO A 147 -29.54 6.18 -5.66
N TRP A 148 -29.87 5.77 -4.44
CA TRP A 148 -29.75 6.65 -3.28
C TRP A 148 -28.29 6.90 -2.88
N VAL A 149 -27.41 5.91 -3.10
CA VAL A 149 -25.96 6.04 -2.86
C VAL A 149 -25.33 7.00 -3.87
N ARG A 150 -25.78 6.93 -5.12
CA ARG A 150 -25.41 7.93 -6.15
C ARG A 150 -25.88 9.33 -5.75
N ARG A 151 -27.11 9.47 -5.24
CA ARG A 151 -27.61 10.75 -4.71
C ARG A 151 -26.73 11.23 -3.55
N LEU A 152 -26.32 10.34 -2.64
CA LEU A 152 -25.36 10.69 -1.60
C LEU A 152 -24.04 11.18 -2.21
N GLY A 153 -23.47 10.49 -3.20
CA GLY A 153 -22.28 10.91 -3.95
C GLY A 153 -22.39 12.34 -4.50
N THR A 154 -23.53 12.71 -5.09
CA THR A 154 -23.76 14.09 -5.57
C THR A 154 -23.73 15.16 -4.48
N VAL A 155 -24.06 14.81 -3.23
CA VAL A 155 -24.11 15.76 -2.10
C VAL A 155 -22.74 15.95 -1.44
N ILE A 156 -21.97 14.87 -1.31
CA ILE A 156 -20.72 14.85 -0.52
C ILE A 156 -19.47 14.61 -1.36
N GLY A 157 -19.61 14.71 -2.68
CA GLY A 157 -18.58 14.37 -3.65
C GLY A 157 -18.52 12.86 -3.91
N ASN A 158 -18.30 12.51 -5.17
CA ASN A 158 -17.92 11.16 -5.55
C ASN A 158 -16.56 10.86 -4.90
N GLN A 159 -16.33 9.61 -4.48
CA GLN A 159 -14.91 9.24 -4.33
C GLN A 159 -14.31 9.40 -5.72
N GLU A 160 -13.09 9.94 -5.78
CA GLU A 160 -12.32 9.99 -7.02
C GLU A 160 -12.46 8.66 -7.76
N ASN A 161 -12.61 8.69 -9.08
CA ASN A 161 -12.80 7.48 -9.87
C ASN A 161 -11.69 6.48 -9.51
N ASN A 162 -12.01 5.46 -8.71
CA ASN A 162 -11.12 4.38 -8.28
C ASN A 162 -10.77 3.43 -9.44
N THR A 163 -10.69 3.97 -10.65
CA THR A 163 -10.33 3.29 -11.88
C THR A 163 -8.85 3.49 -12.11
N GLY A 164 -8.11 2.41 -12.31
CA GLY A 164 -6.69 2.49 -12.61
C GLY A 164 -5.81 2.88 -11.43
N LEU A 165 -6.29 2.66 -10.19
CA LEU A 165 -5.50 2.91 -8.97
C LEU A 165 -4.23 2.06 -8.91
N GLU A 166 -4.28 0.91 -9.57
CA GLU A 166 -3.19 -0.06 -9.68
C GLU A 166 -2.22 0.26 -10.83
N GLN A 167 -2.55 1.20 -11.72
CA GLN A 167 -1.78 1.46 -12.95
C GLN A 167 -0.31 1.77 -12.69
N PRO A 168 0.08 2.57 -11.67
CA PRO A 168 1.50 2.79 -11.38
C PRO A 168 2.26 1.50 -11.07
N ALA A 169 1.64 0.55 -10.37
CA ALA A 169 2.24 -0.76 -10.11
C ALA A 169 2.24 -1.64 -11.37
N ALA A 170 1.16 -1.62 -12.15
CA ALA A 170 1.03 -2.39 -13.39
C ALA A 170 2.01 -1.97 -14.49
N SER A 171 2.39 -0.68 -14.53
CA SER A 171 3.35 -0.14 -15.49
C SER A 171 4.81 -0.18 -14.99
N SER A 172 5.04 -0.65 -13.77
CA SER A 172 6.37 -0.70 -13.16
C SER A 172 7.19 -1.87 -13.69
N GLU A 173 8.49 -1.69 -13.85
CA GLU A 173 9.42 -2.80 -14.11
C GLU A 173 9.69 -3.69 -12.87
N HIS A 174 9.25 -3.25 -11.69
CA HIS A 174 9.49 -3.95 -10.42
C HIS A 174 8.39 -4.94 -10.05
N PHE A 175 7.27 -4.93 -10.75
CA PHE A 175 6.08 -5.70 -10.39
C PHE A 175 5.50 -6.41 -11.60
N GLY A 176 4.97 -7.61 -11.36
CA GLY A 176 4.36 -8.42 -12.40
C GLY A 176 2.90 -8.07 -12.65
N PHE A 177 2.20 -9.05 -13.23
CA PHE A 177 0.76 -9.00 -13.45
C PHE A 177 0.02 -8.62 -12.17
N VAL A 178 -0.90 -7.66 -12.28
CA VAL A 178 -1.77 -7.23 -11.19
C VAL A 178 -3.05 -8.07 -11.22
N ASP A 179 -3.21 -8.90 -10.19
CA ASP A 179 -4.46 -9.61 -9.91
C ASP A 179 -5.42 -8.66 -9.17
N SER A 180 -6.73 -8.81 -9.39
CA SER A 180 -7.74 -7.94 -8.78
C SER A 180 -8.97 -8.70 -8.33
N HIS A 181 -9.57 -8.27 -7.22
CA HIS A 181 -10.80 -8.83 -6.69
C HIS A 181 -11.62 -7.79 -5.95
N ASP A 182 -12.95 -7.83 -6.13
CA ASP A 182 -13.88 -6.91 -5.50
C ASP A 182 -14.71 -7.64 -4.44
N PHE A 183 -14.74 -7.12 -3.21
CA PHE A 183 -15.57 -7.62 -2.11
C PHE A 183 -16.69 -6.63 -1.81
N ARG A 184 -17.94 -7.11 -1.75
CA ARG A 184 -19.09 -6.28 -1.41
C ARG A 184 -19.46 -6.45 0.06
N PHE A 185 -19.74 -5.34 0.73
CA PHE A 185 -20.24 -5.36 2.10
C PHE A 185 -21.14 -4.16 2.39
N TRP A 186 -21.82 -4.21 3.53
CA TRP A 186 -22.72 -3.15 3.99
C TRP A 186 -22.21 -2.60 5.31
N GLN A 187 -22.19 -1.26 5.43
CA GLN A 187 -21.93 -0.56 6.68
C GLN A 187 -23.26 -0.03 7.22
N SER A 188 -23.62 -0.44 8.43
CA SER A 188 -24.76 0.15 9.14
C SER A 188 -24.33 1.47 9.77
N LEU A 189 -25.09 2.53 9.50
CA LEU A 189 -24.83 3.88 9.99
C LEU A 189 -26.08 4.45 10.64
N ARG A 190 -25.93 5.01 11.83
CA ARG A 190 -26.88 5.95 12.44
C ARG A 190 -26.75 7.33 11.81
N ARG A 191 -27.71 8.22 12.13
CA ARG A 191 -27.80 9.56 11.53
C ARG A 191 -26.58 10.43 11.89
N ASP A 192 -26.14 10.35 13.14
CA ASP A 192 -24.93 11.00 13.66
C ASP A 192 -23.66 10.39 13.05
N GLU A 193 -23.59 9.07 12.94
CA GLU A 193 -22.44 8.38 12.32
C GLU A 193 -22.32 8.71 10.81
N LEU A 194 -23.43 8.85 10.10
CA LEU A 194 -23.42 9.34 8.72
C LEU A 194 -22.88 10.77 8.67
N ALA A 195 -23.30 11.64 9.58
CA ALA A 195 -22.76 13.01 9.64
C ALA A 195 -21.25 13.02 9.90
N ASP A 196 -20.75 12.15 10.77
CA ASP A 196 -19.32 12.00 11.04
C ASP A 196 -18.55 11.44 9.83
N LEU A 197 -19.13 10.47 9.11
CA LEU A 197 -18.56 9.98 7.85
C LEU A 197 -18.42 11.13 6.84
N VAL A 198 -19.41 12.01 6.74
CA VAL A 198 -19.37 13.16 5.84
C VAL A 198 -18.30 14.16 6.25
N ARG A 199 -18.20 14.49 7.55
CA ARG A 199 -17.16 15.39 8.08
C ARG A 199 -15.75 14.83 7.92
N SER A 200 -15.60 13.50 7.90
CA SER A 200 -14.31 12.83 7.71
C SER A 200 -13.69 13.02 6.33
N ARG A 201 -14.44 13.55 5.35
CA ARG A 201 -13.96 13.67 3.98
C ARG A 201 -13.13 14.92 3.77
N SER A 202 -12.04 14.77 3.03
CA SER A 202 -11.08 15.84 2.75
C SER A 202 -11.71 17.06 2.08
N ASN A 203 -12.65 16.85 1.16
CA ASN A 203 -13.39 17.91 0.47
C ASN A 203 -14.38 18.64 1.39
N VAL A 204 -15.03 17.94 2.32
CA VAL A 204 -15.97 18.55 3.28
C VAL A 204 -15.22 19.26 4.42
N ALA A 205 -14.08 18.71 4.84
CA ALA A 205 -13.28 19.27 5.93
C ALA A 205 -12.72 20.66 5.64
N VAL A 206 -12.59 21.05 4.36
CA VAL A 206 -12.11 22.39 3.94
C VAL A 206 -13.22 23.37 3.62
N MET A 207 -14.48 22.93 3.62
CA MET A 207 -15.61 23.83 3.42
C MET A 207 -15.73 24.83 4.57
N SER A 208 -16.28 26.01 4.27
CA SER A 208 -16.72 26.94 5.30
C SER A 208 -17.76 26.30 6.22
N GLU A 209 -17.98 26.89 7.39
CA GLU A 209 -18.96 26.35 8.35
C GLU A 209 -20.37 26.31 7.78
N ASP A 210 -20.79 27.35 7.05
CA ASP A 210 -22.11 27.44 6.43
C ASP A 210 -22.29 26.41 5.31
N GLU A 211 -21.29 26.26 4.44
CA GLU A 211 -21.32 25.24 3.36
C GLU A 211 -21.38 23.83 3.95
N ARG A 212 -20.58 23.57 4.99
CA ARG A 212 -20.58 22.28 5.69
C ARG A 212 -21.93 22.02 6.36
N ALA A 213 -22.53 23.02 6.99
CA ALA A 213 -23.86 22.91 7.59
C ALA A 213 -24.93 22.57 6.55
N ALA A 214 -24.92 23.24 5.39
CA ALA A 214 -25.84 22.97 4.30
C ALA A 214 -25.66 21.56 3.69
N VAL A 215 -24.42 21.08 3.58
CA VAL A 215 -24.14 19.67 3.19
C VAL A 215 -24.74 18.70 4.20
N LEU A 216 -24.50 18.92 5.49
CA LEU A 216 -24.99 18.04 6.56
C LEU A 216 -26.52 18.02 6.65
N GLU A 217 -27.19 19.14 6.39
CA GLU A 217 -28.65 19.21 6.31
C GLU A 217 -29.18 18.33 5.17
N ARG A 218 -28.62 18.45 3.96
CA ARG A 218 -29.01 17.61 2.80
C ARG A 218 -28.78 16.12 3.06
N VAL A 219 -27.68 15.78 3.72
CA VAL A 219 -27.36 14.40 4.14
C VAL A 219 -28.36 13.90 5.19
N GLY A 220 -28.74 14.75 6.14
CA GLY A 220 -29.77 14.46 7.13
C GLY A 220 -31.11 14.12 6.47
N SER A 221 -31.56 14.94 5.52
CA SER A 221 -32.79 14.67 4.75
C SER A 221 -32.71 13.35 3.96
N LEU A 222 -31.54 13.04 3.38
CA LEU A 222 -31.32 11.76 2.71
C LEU A 222 -31.39 10.59 3.69
N TYR A 223 -30.87 10.74 4.92
CA TYR A 223 -31.04 9.75 5.97
C TYR A 223 -32.52 9.55 6.34
N ASP A 224 -33.28 10.63 6.46
CA ASP A 224 -34.69 10.56 6.82
C ASP A 224 -35.54 9.87 5.72
N ASP A 225 -35.09 9.92 4.47
CA ASP A 225 -35.68 9.21 3.32
C ASP A 225 -35.31 7.70 3.30
N TYR A 226 -34.03 7.35 3.53
CA TYR A 226 -33.49 6.00 3.23
C TYR A 226 -32.98 5.21 4.44
N GLY A 227 -32.75 5.84 5.59
CA GLY A 227 -32.20 5.23 6.80
C GLY A 227 -33.22 4.58 7.73
N ARG A 228 -34.40 4.20 7.21
CA ARG A 228 -35.53 3.72 8.02
C ARG A 228 -35.39 2.23 8.31
N GLY A 229 -34.83 1.90 9.47
CA GLY A 229 -34.75 0.53 9.98
C GLY A 229 -34.14 0.46 11.38
N PRO A 230 -34.34 -0.65 12.13
CA PRO A 230 -33.74 -0.84 13.46
C PRO A 230 -32.21 -0.77 13.42
N ASP A 231 -31.61 -1.08 12.27
CA ASP A 231 -30.16 -1.07 12.04
C ASP A 231 -29.66 0.25 11.42
N GLY A 232 -30.54 1.23 11.20
CA GLY A 232 -30.19 2.51 10.57
C GLY A 232 -30.04 2.41 9.05
N MET A 233 -29.24 3.31 8.47
CA MET A 233 -28.92 3.31 7.05
C MET A 233 -27.90 2.21 6.73
N GLN A 234 -28.22 1.36 5.77
CA GLN A 234 -27.29 0.36 5.25
C GLN A 234 -26.56 0.94 4.05
N LEU A 235 -25.32 1.39 4.21
CA LEU A 235 -24.50 1.96 3.13
C LEU A 235 -23.65 0.86 2.47
N PRO A 236 -23.90 0.50 1.20
CA PRO A 236 -23.15 -0.53 0.50
C PRO A 236 -21.81 0.01 -0.02
N TYR A 237 -20.80 -0.84 0.11
CA TYR A 237 -19.44 -0.59 -0.35
C TYR A 237 -18.95 -1.76 -1.21
N VAL A 238 -18.04 -1.41 -2.12
CA VAL A 238 -17.15 -2.32 -2.84
C VAL A 238 -15.74 -2.05 -2.36
N THR A 239 -15.14 -3.02 -1.67
CA THR A 239 -13.71 -3.05 -1.41
C THR A 239 -13.00 -3.56 -2.65
N LYS A 240 -12.22 -2.69 -3.30
CA LYS A 240 -11.39 -3.00 -4.45
C LYS A 240 -10.01 -3.41 -3.98
N CYS A 241 -9.63 -4.63 -4.30
CA CYS A 241 -8.34 -5.20 -3.93
C CYS A 241 -7.51 -5.46 -5.17
N PHE A 242 -6.21 -5.14 -5.07
CA PHE A 242 -5.23 -5.43 -6.10
C PHE A 242 -4.01 -6.05 -5.44
N ARG A 243 -3.35 -6.99 -6.11
CA ARG A 243 -2.07 -7.52 -5.66
C ARG A 243 -1.16 -7.84 -6.83
N THR A 244 0.13 -7.64 -6.64
CA THR A 244 1.15 -7.99 -7.63
C THR A 244 2.40 -8.49 -6.92
N VAL A 245 3.10 -9.41 -7.59
CA VAL A 245 4.33 -10.02 -7.08
C VAL A 245 5.52 -9.19 -7.52
N VAL A 246 6.44 -8.94 -6.59
CA VAL A 246 7.71 -8.25 -6.90
C VAL A 246 8.56 -9.07 -7.87
N GLN A 247 9.07 -8.40 -8.89
CA GLN A 247 10.06 -8.90 -9.82
C GLN A 247 11.42 -8.35 -9.39
N HIS A 248 12.21 -9.17 -8.70
CA HIS A 248 13.63 -8.85 -8.54
C HIS A 248 14.28 -9.09 -9.90
N GLN A 249 14.73 -8.02 -10.56
CA GLN A 249 15.68 -8.20 -11.66
C GLN A 249 16.90 -8.95 -11.10
N SER A 250 17.33 -9.99 -11.80
CA SER A 250 18.63 -10.61 -11.55
C SER A 250 19.65 -9.49 -11.51
N GLN A 251 20.31 -9.26 -10.36
CA GLN A 251 21.40 -8.29 -10.30
C GLN A 251 22.34 -8.58 -11.48
N PRO A 252 22.76 -7.57 -12.27
CA PRO A 252 23.91 -7.77 -13.13
C PRO A 252 25.06 -8.28 -12.26
N PRO A 253 25.87 -9.23 -12.74
CA PRO A 253 26.90 -9.87 -11.92
C PRO A 253 27.74 -8.79 -11.24
N VAL A 254 27.92 -8.93 -9.92
CA VAL A 254 28.76 -8.05 -9.12
C VAL A 254 30.09 -7.90 -9.84
N VAL A 255 30.35 -6.70 -10.37
CA VAL A 255 31.69 -6.36 -10.85
C VAL A 255 32.55 -6.31 -9.61
N LEU A 256 33.30 -7.38 -9.37
CA LEU A 256 34.38 -7.37 -8.39
C LEU A 256 35.36 -6.28 -8.81
N SER A 257 35.27 -5.12 -8.18
CA SER A 257 36.29 -4.09 -8.31
C SER A 257 37.59 -4.70 -7.78
N ARG A 258 38.60 -4.74 -8.65
CA ARG A 258 39.94 -5.14 -8.27
C ARG A 258 40.37 -4.26 -7.10
N VAL A 259 40.72 -4.89 -5.98
CA VAL A 259 41.50 -4.26 -4.92
C VAL A 259 42.75 -3.68 -5.58
N ALA A 260 42.91 -2.36 -5.47
CA ALA A 260 44.15 -1.71 -5.88
C ALA A 260 45.27 -2.28 -5.01
N ALA A 261 46.24 -2.92 -5.66
CA ALA A 261 47.46 -3.36 -5.00
C ALA A 261 48.21 -2.15 -4.46
N ASP A 262 48.63 -2.24 -3.20
CA ASP A 262 49.62 -1.36 -2.59
C ASP A 262 50.83 -1.21 -3.51
N GLN A 263 51.22 0.03 -3.77
CA GLN A 263 52.52 0.34 -4.38
C GLN A 263 53.63 0.12 -3.36
N PRO A 264 54.71 -0.62 -3.69
CA PRO A 264 55.99 -0.37 -3.06
C PRO A 264 56.82 0.61 -3.89
N ALA A 265 57.61 1.40 -3.16
CA ALA A 265 58.45 2.47 -3.64
C ALA A 265 59.60 2.01 -4.56
N ALA A 266 60.14 3.01 -5.28
CA ALA A 266 61.18 2.94 -6.31
C ALA A 266 62.46 2.17 -5.94
N GLY A 267 63.01 1.43 -6.92
CA GLY A 267 64.38 0.94 -6.89
C GLY A 267 64.72 -0.08 -8.00
N ASP A 268 65.56 0.36 -8.94
CA ASP A 268 66.46 -0.37 -9.86
C ASP A 268 65.94 -1.10 -11.13
N PRO A 269 66.65 -0.99 -12.29
CA PRO A 269 66.28 -1.63 -13.54
C PRO A 269 67.16 -2.85 -13.86
N GLU A 270 66.58 -4.03 -14.05
CA GLU A 270 67.05 -5.05 -15.00
C GLU A 270 66.15 -6.30 -15.00
N ALA A 271 66.23 -7.04 -16.11
CA ALA A 271 65.77 -8.42 -16.34
C ALA A 271 64.36 -8.64 -16.93
N THR A 272 64.40 -8.88 -18.25
CA THR A 272 63.51 -9.70 -19.08
C THR A 272 63.11 -11.03 -18.40
N GLN A 273 61.82 -11.41 -18.44
CA GLN A 273 61.37 -12.77 -18.84
C GLN A 273 59.84 -12.92 -18.91
N ALA A 274 59.42 -13.78 -19.83
CA ALA A 274 58.06 -14.08 -20.25
C ALA A 274 57.30 -14.98 -19.26
N ILE A 275 55.98 -14.88 -19.24
CA ILE A 275 55.09 -15.91 -18.66
C ILE A 275 54.00 -16.27 -19.69
N GLN A 276 53.95 -17.57 -19.97
CA GLN A 276 53.11 -18.24 -20.95
C GLN A 276 51.63 -18.30 -20.53
N ARG A 277 50.73 -18.13 -21.50
CA ARG A 277 49.32 -18.52 -21.41
C ARG A 277 49.22 -20.05 -21.44
N THR A 278 48.41 -20.62 -20.54
CA THR A 278 47.91 -21.99 -20.67
C THR A 278 46.40 -21.92 -20.91
N ASP A 279 45.98 -22.39 -22.08
CA ASP A 279 44.59 -22.56 -22.48
C ASP A 279 44.03 -23.85 -21.84
N VAL A 280 42.77 -23.82 -21.40
CA VAL A 280 42.03 -25.02 -21.00
C VAL A 280 40.77 -25.15 -21.88
N PRO A 281 40.46 -26.33 -22.45
CA PRO A 281 39.49 -26.48 -23.54
C PRO A 281 38.05 -26.75 -23.05
N ALA A 282 37.08 -26.43 -23.92
CA ALA A 282 35.66 -26.73 -23.74
C ALA A 282 35.36 -28.25 -23.83
N PRO A 283 34.32 -28.75 -23.12
CA PRO A 283 33.90 -30.15 -23.21
C PRO A 283 33.05 -30.43 -24.47
N PRO A 284 33.11 -31.67 -25.02
CA PRO A 284 32.50 -32.03 -26.29
C PRO A 284 31.01 -32.40 -26.21
N GLU A 285 30.32 -32.22 -27.34
CA GLU A 285 28.96 -32.65 -27.63
C GLU A 285 28.84 -34.18 -27.76
N ASP A 286 27.77 -34.76 -27.22
CA ASP A 286 27.44 -36.19 -27.30
C ASP A 286 26.29 -36.43 -28.31
N PRO A 287 26.46 -37.29 -29.33
CA PRO A 287 25.42 -37.62 -30.30
C PRO A 287 24.74 -38.96 -29.96
N GLY A 288 23.40 -39.02 -29.90
CA GLY A 288 22.75 -40.34 -29.88
C GLY A 288 21.27 -40.40 -29.51
N THR A 289 20.43 -40.35 -30.53
CA THR A 289 19.02 -40.78 -30.54
C THR A 289 18.85 -42.23 -30.06
N LEU A 290 17.86 -42.48 -29.18
CA LEU A 290 17.16 -43.76 -29.08
C LEU A 290 15.65 -43.52 -28.83
N LEU A 291 14.87 -43.80 -29.88
CA LEU A 291 13.43 -44.09 -29.84
C LEU A 291 13.20 -45.40 -29.10
N ILE A 292 12.29 -45.44 -28.10
CA ILE A 292 11.30 -46.53 -27.91
C ILE A 292 10.05 -45.95 -27.23
N ASP A 293 8.90 -46.22 -27.83
CA ASP A 293 7.54 -45.96 -27.35
C ASP A 293 6.85 -47.29 -26.92
N PHE A 294 5.63 -47.18 -26.39
CA PHE A 294 4.61 -48.19 -26.06
C PHE A 294 4.43 -48.58 -24.58
N ARG A 295 3.56 -47.85 -23.86
CA ARG A 295 2.12 -48.14 -23.73
C ARG A 295 1.40 -47.10 -22.87
#